data_AF-A0A966YAI9-F1
#
_entry.id   AF-A0A966YAI9-F1
#
_cell.length_a   1.000
_cell.length_b   1.000
_cell.length_c   1.000
_cell.angle_alpha   90.00
_cell.angle_beta   90.00
_cell.angle_gamma   90.00
#
_symmetry.space_group_name_H-M   'P 1'
#
loop_
_entity.id
_entity.type
_entity.pdbx_description
1 polymer ?
#
loop_
_entity_poly.entity_id
_entity_poly.type
_entity_poly.pdbx_seq_one_letter_code
_entity_poly.pdbx_strand_id
1 'polypeptide(L)'
;MPAPKMDVTKLASGKKAWDPFMKLGLLQRIDRVFSGLFPERRVFLKSDDDTRFIRLRPSTQAGVFGGVALIIAWSIVATSILLIDSIGAGNFREQAIRDQETYQQRLQIMASERDASVKIATTVMASYEAALAEIAVMQERLLAQEVDRLELASGVDVLQSNLNAALVERSELTTELERAQSENDGSEDAQTVAKATTRDMATIDYLTTALRDTAQERDKIIKDAQAALNQAEELRIEMRLMEERNELIFRQIEEAMNVSIGPLDKMFRASGQDPERIMSTIR
;
A
#
# COMPACT_ATOMS: atom_id res chain seq x y z
N MET A 1 21.39 8.90 -109.73
CA MET A 1 20.31 8.96 -110.75
C MET A 1 18.97 8.90 -110.01
N PRO A 2 17.89 9.55 -110.50
CA PRO A 2 17.76 11.02 -110.51
C PRO A 2 16.48 11.54 -109.80
N ALA A 3 16.31 12.86 -109.72
CA ALA A 3 15.15 13.56 -109.12
C ALA A 3 13.94 13.67 -110.07
N PRO A 4 12.77 14.16 -109.58
CA PRO A 4 12.35 15.55 -109.88
C PRO A 4 11.74 16.27 -108.63
N LYS A 5 11.79 17.60 -108.39
CA LYS A 5 11.19 18.78 -109.10
C LYS A 5 9.69 18.56 -109.43
N MET A 6 8.69 19.44 -109.22
CA MET A 6 8.54 20.89 -108.96
C MET A 6 7.03 21.13 -108.62
N ASP A 7 6.49 22.22 -108.04
CA ASP A 7 7.00 23.48 -107.45
C ASP A 7 5.92 24.15 -106.52
N VAL A 8 6.13 25.41 -106.12
CA VAL A 8 5.29 26.37 -105.34
C VAL A 8 3.76 26.38 -105.50
N THR A 9 3.04 26.56 -104.37
CA THR A 9 2.12 27.72 -104.15
C THR A 9 2.06 28.15 -102.68
N LYS A 10 1.82 29.45 -102.46
CA LYS A 10 1.82 30.15 -101.17
C LYS A 10 0.62 29.78 -100.29
N LEU A 11 0.77 29.84 -98.96
CA LEU A 11 -0.23 30.45 -98.08
C LEU A 11 0.41 31.06 -96.81
N ALA A 12 -0.04 32.26 -96.46
CA ALA A 12 0.37 33.14 -95.37
C ALA A 12 0.66 32.43 -94.02
N SER A 13 1.80 32.66 -93.38
CA SER A 13 2.07 33.82 -92.51
C SER A 13 1.13 33.93 -91.29
N GLY A 14 1.62 33.48 -90.13
CA GLY A 14 0.91 33.54 -88.84
C GLY A 14 1.83 33.51 -87.61
N LYS A 15 3.09 33.95 -87.72
CA LYS A 15 3.96 34.08 -86.54
C LYS A 15 3.48 35.27 -85.70
N LYS A 16 2.81 35.01 -84.57
CA LYS A 16 2.48 36.02 -83.54
C LYS A 16 3.78 36.58 -82.93
N ALA A 17 4.36 37.58 -83.58
CA ALA A 17 5.33 38.45 -82.94
C ALA A 17 4.62 39.17 -81.78
N TRP A 18 5.17 39.07 -80.57
CA TRP A 18 4.66 39.81 -79.43
C TRP A 18 5.04 41.28 -79.58
N ASP A 19 4.05 42.15 -79.75
CA ASP A 19 4.25 43.56 -80.05
C ASP A 19 5.06 44.28 -78.95
N PRO A 20 6.10 45.06 -79.31
CA PRO A 20 6.82 45.89 -78.34
C PRO A 20 5.93 46.96 -77.70
N PHE A 21 4.80 47.31 -78.35
CA PHE A 21 3.81 48.27 -77.84
C PHE A 21 3.07 47.79 -76.59
N MET A 22 2.79 46.48 -76.43
CA MET A 22 2.18 45.97 -75.19
C MET A 22 3.10 46.13 -73.98
N LYS A 23 4.42 46.00 -74.18
CA LYS A 23 5.41 46.22 -73.12
C LYS A 23 5.39 47.68 -72.64
N LEU A 24 5.31 48.65 -73.55
CA LEU A 24 5.16 50.06 -73.20
C LEU A 24 3.87 50.32 -72.40
N GLY A 25 2.73 49.78 -72.84
CA GLY A 25 1.44 49.99 -72.19
C GLY A 25 1.35 49.37 -70.78
N LEU A 26 1.93 48.18 -70.59
CA LEU A 26 2.02 47.53 -69.27
C LEU A 26 2.98 48.28 -68.35
N LEU A 27 4.17 48.66 -68.83
CA LEU A 27 5.13 49.45 -68.05
C LEU A 27 4.54 50.80 -67.63
N GLN A 28 3.80 51.50 -68.50
CA GLN A 28 3.12 52.76 -68.15
C GLN A 28 1.97 52.57 -67.15
N ARG A 29 1.26 51.44 -67.17
CA ARG A 29 0.22 51.13 -66.17
C ARG A 29 0.83 50.78 -64.82
N ILE A 30 1.93 50.03 -64.82
CA ILE A 30 2.71 49.73 -63.61
C ILE A 30 3.30 51.03 -63.04
N ASP A 31 3.99 51.86 -63.84
CA ASP A 31 4.51 53.15 -63.40
C ASP A 31 3.38 54.05 -62.84
N ARG A 32 2.17 54.05 -63.43
CA ARG A 32 1.03 54.87 -62.94
C ARG A 32 0.40 54.36 -61.63
N VAL A 33 0.45 53.06 -61.36
CA VAL A 33 0.01 52.48 -60.08
C VAL A 33 1.09 52.69 -59.01
N PHE A 34 2.36 52.48 -59.36
CA PHE A 34 3.48 52.65 -58.43
C PHE A 34 3.87 54.12 -58.19
N SER A 35 3.56 55.06 -59.09
CA SER A 35 3.81 56.50 -58.88
C SER A 35 3.01 57.09 -57.73
N GLY A 36 1.95 56.41 -57.28
CA GLY A 36 1.21 56.78 -56.06
C GLY A 36 1.90 56.38 -54.75
N LEU A 37 2.75 55.34 -54.76
CA LEU A 37 3.47 54.85 -53.58
C LEU A 37 4.96 55.25 -53.57
N PHE A 38 5.59 55.38 -54.73
CA PHE A 38 7.01 55.73 -54.89
C PHE A 38 7.16 57.02 -55.71
N PRO A 39 7.12 58.20 -55.08
CA PRO A 39 7.39 59.46 -55.76
C PRO A 39 8.84 59.51 -56.26
N GLU A 40 9.09 60.21 -57.38
CA GLU A 40 10.41 60.32 -58.01
C GLU A 40 11.48 60.90 -57.07
N ARG A 41 12.23 60.04 -56.38
CA ARG A 41 13.33 60.46 -55.53
C ARG A 41 14.59 60.73 -56.35
N ARG A 42 14.91 62.02 -56.49
CA ARG A 42 16.19 62.52 -57.00
C ARG A 42 17.23 62.38 -55.89
N VAL A 43 18.10 61.39 -56.00
CA VAL A 43 19.21 61.20 -55.06
C VAL A 43 20.42 61.98 -55.58
N PHE A 44 20.87 62.96 -54.80
CA PHE A 44 22.05 63.75 -55.10
C PHE A 44 23.24 63.14 -54.37
N LEU A 45 24.09 62.39 -55.08
CA LEU A 45 25.42 62.05 -54.55
C LEU A 45 26.37 63.17 -54.97
N LYS A 46 26.82 63.95 -53.99
CA LYS A 46 27.98 64.83 -54.13
C LYS A 46 29.21 64.06 -53.64
N SER A 47 30.11 63.76 -54.56
CA SER A 47 31.52 63.47 -54.24
C SER A 47 32.31 64.75 -54.52
N ASP A 48 33.50 64.91 -53.95
CA ASP A 48 34.15 66.24 -53.87
C ASP A 48 34.48 66.89 -55.22
N ASP A 49 34.56 66.13 -56.31
CA ASP A 49 34.94 66.63 -57.65
C ASP A 49 33.85 66.50 -58.75
N ASP A 50 32.68 65.87 -58.49
CA ASP A 50 31.54 65.87 -59.45
C ASP A 50 30.18 65.60 -58.77
N THR A 51 29.11 66.18 -59.32
CA THR A 51 27.71 65.95 -58.90
C THR A 51 26.90 65.26 -60.00
N ARG A 52 26.91 63.92 -60.01
CA ARG A 52 26.15 63.12 -60.98
C ARG A 52 24.68 62.94 -60.60
N PHE A 53 23.79 63.47 -61.44
CA PHE A 53 22.34 63.32 -61.30
C PHE A 53 21.85 61.97 -61.82
N ILE A 54 21.50 61.05 -60.92
CA ILE A 54 20.85 59.78 -61.28
C ILE A 54 19.34 59.89 -61.02
N ARG A 55 18.54 59.86 -62.08
CA ARG A 55 17.08 59.75 -61.98
C ARG A 55 16.67 58.27 -61.90
N LEU A 56 16.29 57.83 -60.71
CA LEU A 56 15.70 56.51 -60.51
C LEU A 56 14.25 56.54 -60.99
N ARG A 57 13.91 55.73 -61.99
CA ARG A 57 12.52 55.57 -62.46
C ARG A 57 11.70 54.80 -61.41
N PRO A 58 10.40 55.14 -61.18
CA PRO A 58 9.57 54.45 -60.19
C PRO A 58 9.53 52.93 -60.39
N SER A 59 9.37 52.46 -61.63
CA SER A 59 9.48 51.05 -62.04
C SER A 59 10.78 50.34 -61.60
N THR A 60 11.92 51.03 -61.57
CA THR A 60 13.19 50.45 -61.10
C THR A 60 13.20 50.30 -59.57
N GLN A 61 12.66 51.29 -58.84
CA GLN A 61 12.54 51.20 -57.38
C GLN A 61 11.56 50.08 -56.97
N ALA A 62 10.40 50.00 -57.63
CA ALA A 62 9.43 48.94 -57.42
C ALA A 62 10.01 47.53 -57.64
N GLY A 63 10.86 47.36 -58.67
CA GLY A 63 11.57 46.09 -58.93
C GLY A 63 12.55 45.71 -57.81
N VAL A 64 13.32 46.67 -57.29
CA VAL A 64 14.25 46.43 -56.16
C VAL A 64 13.49 46.07 -54.88
N PHE A 65 12.45 46.83 -54.52
CA PHE A 65 11.63 46.51 -53.35
C PHE A 65 10.92 45.16 -53.48
N GLY A 66 10.38 44.83 -54.66
CA GLY A 66 9.78 43.52 -54.92
C GLY A 66 10.76 42.36 -54.79
N GLY A 67 11.99 42.52 -55.30
CA GLY A 67 13.06 41.52 -55.16
C GLY A 67 13.46 41.29 -53.70
N VAL A 68 13.65 42.35 -52.92
CA VAL A 68 13.97 42.26 -51.48
C VAL A 68 12.82 41.61 -50.70
N ALA A 69 11.58 42.02 -50.97
CA ALA A 69 10.40 41.44 -50.32
C ALA A 69 10.25 39.93 -50.63
N LEU A 70 10.54 39.50 -51.86
CA LEU A 70 10.50 38.10 -52.26
C LEU A 70 11.58 37.27 -51.56
N ILE A 71 12.81 37.79 -51.42
CA ILE A 71 13.88 37.11 -50.67
C ILE A 71 13.51 36.98 -49.19
N ILE A 72 12.93 38.01 -48.57
CA ILE A 72 12.48 37.97 -47.18
C ILE A 72 11.35 36.93 -47.01
N ALA A 73 10.34 36.96 -47.89
CA ALA A 73 9.24 35.98 -47.87
C ALA A 73 9.75 34.54 -48.04
N TRP A 74 10.70 34.31 -48.95
CA TRP A 74 11.33 33.01 -49.14
C TRP A 74 12.13 32.56 -47.90
N SER A 75 12.88 33.47 -47.27
CA SER A 75 13.64 33.20 -46.04
C SER A 75 12.72 32.80 -44.87
N ILE A 76 11.57 33.47 -44.73
CA ILE A 76 10.56 33.12 -43.70
C ILE A 76 10.02 31.70 -43.92
N VAL A 77 9.66 31.36 -45.17
CA VAL A 77 9.17 30.01 -45.51
C VAL A 77 10.25 28.95 -45.27
N ALA A 78 11.49 29.18 -45.71
CA ALA A 78 12.60 28.26 -45.52
C ALA A 78 12.93 28.04 -44.03
N THR A 79 12.94 29.11 -43.23
CA THR A 79 13.16 29.03 -41.78
C THR A 79 12.04 28.25 -41.09
N SER A 80 10.78 28.46 -41.50
CA SER A 80 9.62 27.74 -40.95
C SER A 80 9.71 26.23 -41.18
N ILE A 81 10.11 25.80 -42.39
CA ILE A 81 10.27 24.37 -42.72
C ILE A 81 11.37 23.73 -41.86
N LEU A 82 12.53 24.39 -41.70
CA LEU A 82 13.63 23.88 -40.88
C LEU A 82 13.27 23.80 -39.38
N LEU A 83 12.50 24.76 -38.86
CA LEU A 83 12.01 24.72 -37.48
C LEU A 83 11.03 23.56 -37.26
N ILE A 84 10.16 23.28 -38.23
CA ILE A 84 9.21 22.15 -38.15
C ILE A 84 9.95 20.81 -38.13
N ASP A 85 10.90 20.58 -39.05
CA ASP A 85 11.67 19.33 -39.10
C ASP A 85 12.58 19.14 -37.86
N SER A 86 13.25 20.21 -37.40
CA SER A 86 14.14 20.13 -36.24
C SER A 86 13.43 19.84 -34.91
N ILE A 87 12.15 20.22 -34.78
CA ILE A 87 11.32 19.94 -33.60
C ILE A 87 10.58 18.60 -33.74
N GLY A 88 10.20 18.21 -34.97
CA GLY A 88 9.31 17.07 -35.23
C GLY A 88 9.96 15.68 -35.27
N ALA A 89 11.19 15.54 -35.76
CA ALA A 89 11.71 14.21 -36.13
C ALA A 89 12.44 13.45 -35.00
N GLY A 90 13.20 14.14 -34.14
CA GLY A 90 14.06 13.50 -33.14
C GLY A 90 13.34 13.17 -31.82
N ASN A 91 12.56 14.11 -31.29
CA ASN A 91 12.13 14.02 -29.89
C ASN A 91 10.99 13.02 -29.65
N PHE A 92 9.95 12.97 -30.51
CA PHE A 92 8.74 12.19 -30.21
C PHE A 92 8.95 10.67 -30.12
N ARG A 93 9.83 10.08 -30.97
CA ARG A 93 10.09 8.64 -30.91
C ARG A 93 10.91 8.27 -29.67
N GLU A 94 11.91 9.06 -29.32
CA GLU A 94 12.75 8.81 -28.16
C GLU A 94 12.02 9.12 -26.84
N GLN A 95 11.15 10.14 -26.85
CA GLN A 95 10.22 10.42 -25.77
C GLN A 95 9.22 9.27 -25.57
N ALA A 96 8.59 8.76 -26.64
CA ALA A 96 7.69 7.61 -26.54
C ALA A 96 8.39 6.34 -26.00
N ILE A 97 9.67 6.12 -26.36
CA ILE A 97 10.47 5.01 -25.80
C ILE A 97 10.72 5.23 -24.30
N ARG A 98 11.17 6.43 -23.87
CA ARG A 98 11.36 6.75 -22.44
C ARG A 98 10.05 6.66 -21.63
N ASP A 99 8.94 7.11 -22.20
CA ASP A 99 7.62 7.04 -21.57
C ASP A 99 7.18 5.58 -21.42
N GLN A 100 7.42 4.74 -22.43
CA GLN A 100 7.19 3.29 -22.37
C GLN A 100 8.07 2.61 -21.31
N GLU A 101 9.37 2.90 -21.26
CA GLU A 101 10.30 2.36 -20.26
C GLU A 101 9.87 2.77 -18.83
N THR A 102 9.53 4.04 -18.64
CA THR A 102 9.02 4.58 -17.37
C THR A 102 7.71 3.89 -16.95
N TYR A 103 6.80 3.64 -17.90
CA TYR A 103 5.55 2.94 -17.66
C TYR A 103 5.78 1.47 -17.29
N GLN A 104 6.68 0.78 -17.99
CA GLN A 104 7.08 -0.60 -17.68
C GLN A 104 7.72 -0.71 -16.29
N GLN A 105 8.61 0.21 -15.92
CA GLN A 105 9.21 0.28 -14.58
C GLN A 105 8.13 0.46 -13.49
N ARG A 106 7.17 1.38 -13.69
CA ARG A 106 6.05 1.57 -12.76
C ARG A 106 5.17 0.33 -12.63
N LEU A 107 4.86 -0.34 -13.74
CA LEU A 107 4.12 -1.61 -13.72
C LEU A 107 4.88 -2.69 -12.95
N GLN A 108 6.21 -2.78 -13.11
CA GLN A 108 7.02 -3.77 -12.41
C GLN A 108 7.11 -3.49 -10.90
N ILE A 109 7.21 -2.22 -10.50
CA ILE A 109 7.14 -1.81 -9.08
C ILE A 109 5.78 -2.21 -8.49
N MET A 110 4.67 -1.78 -9.11
CA MET A 110 3.31 -2.13 -8.64
C MET A 110 3.05 -3.64 -8.60
N ALA A 111 3.59 -4.41 -9.56
CA ALA A 111 3.51 -5.87 -9.53
C ALA A 111 4.28 -6.46 -8.34
N SER A 112 5.48 -5.96 -8.05
CA SER A 112 6.29 -6.41 -6.91
C SER A 112 5.66 -6.07 -5.55
N GLU A 113 5.04 -4.89 -5.43
CA GLU A 113 4.28 -4.46 -4.24
C GLU A 113 3.04 -5.34 -4.03
N ARG A 114 2.30 -5.63 -5.12
CA ARG A 114 1.14 -6.54 -5.09
C ARG A 114 1.56 -7.92 -4.63
N ASP A 115 2.63 -8.47 -5.18
CA ASP A 115 3.08 -9.83 -4.86
C ASP A 115 3.62 -9.92 -3.42
N ALA A 116 4.28 -8.87 -2.92
CA ALA A 116 4.62 -8.74 -1.50
C ALA A 116 3.36 -8.69 -0.61
N SER A 117 2.35 -7.91 -0.99
CA SER A 117 1.06 -7.81 -0.26
C SER A 117 0.32 -9.15 -0.23
N VAL A 118 0.31 -9.91 -1.33
CA VAL A 118 -0.28 -11.26 -1.39
C VAL A 118 0.47 -12.23 -0.48
N LYS A 119 1.81 -12.16 -0.44
CA LYS A 119 2.61 -12.98 0.48
C LYS A 119 2.34 -12.64 1.95
N ILE A 120 2.17 -11.36 2.29
CA ILE A 120 1.79 -10.92 3.63
C ILE A 120 0.39 -11.44 3.97
N ALA A 121 -0.60 -11.21 3.10
CA ALA A 121 -1.99 -11.63 3.31
C ALA A 121 -2.12 -13.15 3.53
N THR A 122 -1.44 -13.96 2.71
CA THR A 122 -1.43 -15.43 2.87
C THR A 122 -0.76 -15.88 4.17
N THR A 123 0.33 -15.21 4.59
CA THR A 123 0.98 -15.50 5.89
C THR A 123 0.06 -15.12 7.07
N VAL A 124 -0.61 -13.97 7.00
CA VAL A 124 -1.57 -13.52 8.01
C VAL A 124 -2.76 -14.49 8.08
N MET A 125 -3.33 -14.89 6.94
CA MET A 125 -4.41 -15.90 6.89
C MET A 125 -4.01 -17.21 7.58
N ALA A 126 -2.83 -17.77 7.26
CA ALA A 126 -2.34 -18.97 7.91
C ALA A 126 -2.17 -18.81 9.44
N SER A 127 -1.66 -17.65 9.89
CA SER A 127 -1.56 -17.35 11.33
C SER A 127 -2.92 -17.18 12.02
N TYR A 128 -3.91 -16.65 11.30
CA TYR A 128 -5.28 -16.47 11.79
C TYR A 128 -6.02 -17.80 11.90
N GLU A 129 -5.88 -18.69 10.90
CA GLU A 129 -6.41 -20.06 10.95
C GLU A 129 -5.81 -20.84 12.13
N ALA A 130 -4.50 -20.72 12.37
CA ALA A 130 -3.85 -21.31 13.55
C ALA A 130 -4.38 -20.74 14.87
N ALA A 131 -4.58 -19.41 14.96
CA ALA A 131 -5.15 -18.78 16.15
C ALA A 131 -6.61 -19.19 16.41
N LEU A 132 -7.43 -19.34 15.36
CA LEU A 132 -8.79 -19.86 15.48
C LEU A 132 -8.83 -21.30 15.97
N ALA A 133 -7.90 -22.15 15.50
CA ALA A 133 -7.78 -23.54 15.97
C ALA A 133 -7.45 -23.60 17.47
N GLU A 134 -6.51 -22.78 17.95
CA GLU A 134 -6.16 -22.72 19.38
C GLU A 134 -7.33 -22.17 20.23
N ILE A 135 -8.05 -21.15 19.73
CA ILE A 135 -9.26 -20.63 20.40
C ILE A 135 -10.34 -21.72 20.49
N ALA A 136 -10.53 -22.54 19.46
CA ALA A 136 -11.49 -23.64 19.49
C ALA A 136 -11.11 -24.69 20.55
N VAL A 137 -9.83 -25.07 20.64
CA VAL A 137 -9.32 -25.98 21.70
C VAL A 137 -9.48 -25.37 23.09
N MET A 138 -9.24 -24.07 23.25
CA MET A 138 -9.44 -23.37 24.53
C MET A 138 -10.94 -23.31 24.91
N GLN A 139 -11.84 -23.12 23.94
CA GLN A 139 -13.28 -23.16 24.16
C GLN A 139 -13.77 -24.57 24.53
N GLU A 140 -13.26 -25.61 23.88
CA GLU A 140 -13.54 -27.01 24.24
C GLU A 140 -13.10 -27.30 25.69
N ARG A 141 -11.88 -26.90 26.07
CA ARG A 141 -11.38 -27.02 27.45
C ARG A 141 -12.25 -26.26 28.46
N LEU A 142 -12.68 -25.04 28.13
CA LEU A 142 -13.53 -24.22 29.01
C LEU A 142 -14.93 -24.83 29.16
N LEU A 143 -15.51 -25.39 28.08
CA LEU A 143 -16.77 -26.10 28.13
C LEU A 143 -16.67 -27.39 28.96
N ALA A 144 -15.59 -28.16 28.79
CA ALA A 144 -15.33 -29.35 29.61
C ALA A 144 -15.19 -28.99 31.10
N GLN A 145 -14.45 -27.94 31.44
CA GLN A 145 -14.32 -27.46 32.82
C GLN A 145 -15.65 -27.00 33.43
N GLU A 146 -16.53 -26.37 32.66
CA GLU A 146 -17.86 -25.98 33.15
C GLU A 146 -18.79 -27.19 33.33
N VAL A 147 -18.68 -28.22 32.46
CA VAL A 147 -19.37 -29.51 32.66
C VAL A 147 -18.87 -30.21 33.92
N ASP A 148 -17.56 -30.38 34.09
CA ASP A 148 -16.96 -30.97 35.30
C ASP A 148 -17.40 -30.24 36.58
N ARG A 149 -17.49 -28.90 36.51
CA ARG A 149 -17.97 -28.07 37.62
C ARG A 149 -19.44 -28.34 37.96
N LEU A 150 -20.30 -28.47 36.96
CA LEU A 150 -21.73 -28.76 37.14
C LEU A 150 -21.93 -30.20 37.66
N GLU A 151 -21.15 -31.17 37.18
CA GLU A 151 -21.14 -32.54 37.68
C GLU A 151 -20.67 -32.60 39.13
N LEU A 152 -19.60 -31.89 39.49
CA LEU A 152 -19.13 -31.77 40.88
C LEU A 152 -20.17 -31.12 41.79
N ALA A 153 -20.84 -30.05 41.35
CA ALA A 153 -21.90 -29.39 42.12
C ALA A 153 -23.08 -30.35 42.37
N SER A 154 -23.56 -31.03 41.33
CA SER A 154 -24.65 -32.01 41.46
C SER A 154 -24.23 -33.22 42.30
N GLY A 155 -22.98 -33.67 42.18
CA GLY A 155 -22.42 -34.75 43.00
C GLY A 155 -22.38 -34.41 44.49
N VAL A 156 -22.04 -33.16 44.85
CA VAL A 156 -22.08 -32.68 46.24
C VAL A 156 -23.51 -32.67 46.79
N ASP A 157 -24.51 -32.22 46.02
CA ASP A 157 -25.92 -32.25 46.45
C ASP A 157 -26.42 -33.69 46.71
N VAL A 158 -26.04 -34.64 45.83
CA VAL A 158 -26.35 -36.07 46.01
C VAL A 158 -25.63 -36.65 47.24
N LEU A 159 -24.34 -36.32 47.46
CA LEU A 159 -23.62 -36.76 48.66
C LEU A 159 -24.22 -36.17 49.95
N GLN A 160 -24.64 -34.90 49.94
CA GLN A 160 -25.26 -34.25 51.08
C GLN A 160 -26.63 -34.85 51.42
N SER A 161 -27.47 -35.14 50.41
CA SER A 161 -28.77 -35.80 50.62
C SER A 161 -28.61 -37.24 51.14
N ASN A 162 -27.66 -38.01 50.60
CA ASN A 162 -27.32 -39.35 51.11
C ASN A 162 -26.79 -39.31 52.55
N LEU A 163 -25.93 -38.33 52.89
CA LEU A 163 -25.43 -38.14 54.25
C LEU A 163 -26.56 -37.81 55.22
N ASN A 164 -27.48 -36.93 54.84
CA ASN A 164 -28.66 -36.61 55.65
C ASN A 164 -29.57 -37.83 55.85
N ALA A 165 -29.81 -38.63 54.81
CA ALA A 165 -30.58 -39.87 54.91
C ALA A 165 -29.93 -40.88 55.87
N ALA A 166 -28.61 -41.10 55.76
CA ALA A 166 -27.86 -41.98 56.64
C ALA A 166 -27.82 -41.47 58.11
N LEU A 167 -27.81 -40.15 58.32
CA LEU A 167 -27.94 -39.56 59.66
C LEU A 167 -29.34 -39.76 60.27
N VAL A 168 -30.39 -39.69 59.46
CA VAL A 168 -31.77 -40.00 59.88
C VAL A 168 -31.90 -41.48 60.23
N GLU A 169 -31.49 -42.40 59.34
CA GLU A 169 -31.48 -43.84 59.59
C GLU A 169 -30.70 -44.19 60.86
N ARG A 170 -29.51 -43.58 61.05
CA ARG A 170 -28.75 -43.72 62.30
C ARG A 170 -29.53 -43.24 63.51
N SER A 171 -30.24 -42.12 63.43
CA SER A 171 -31.02 -41.58 64.55
C SER A 171 -32.19 -42.51 64.91
N GLU A 172 -32.89 -43.06 63.92
CA GLU A 172 -33.96 -44.04 64.11
C GLU A 172 -33.44 -45.33 64.75
N LEU A 173 -32.33 -45.88 64.23
CA LEU A 173 -31.67 -47.06 64.81
C LEU A 173 -31.17 -46.81 66.24
N THR A 174 -30.74 -45.58 66.56
CA THR A 174 -30.32 -45.20 67.92
C THR A 174 -31.52 -45.13 68.85
N THR A 175 -32.64 -44.54 68.42
CA THR A 175 -33.89 -44.49 69.19
C THR A 175 -34.49 -45.88 69.40
N GLU A 176 -34.46 -46.76 68.40
CA GLU A 176 -34.91 -48.16 68.55
C GLU A 176 -34.00 -48.94 69.50
N LEU A 177 -32.68 -48.69 69.48
CA LEU A 177 -31.74 -49.27 70.45
C LEU A 177 -32.01 -48.78 71.88
N GLU A 178 -32.23 -47.48 72.09
CA GLU A 178 -32.59 -46.92 73.40
C GLU A 178 -33.93 -47.49 73.90
N ARG A 179 -34.92 -47.67 73.01
CA ARG A 179 -36.21 -48.29 73.31
C ARG A 179 -36.05 -49.76 73.71
N ALA A 180 -35.26 -50.53 72.96
CA ALA A 180 -34.96 -51.93 73.25
C ALA A 180 -34.13 -52.10 74.53
N GLN A 181 -33.20 -51.19 74.82
CA GLN A 181 -32.46 -51.16 76.09
C GLN A 181 -33.39 -50.86 77.27
N SER A 182 -34.34 -49.93 77.10
CA SER A 182 -35.36 -49.62 78.11
C SER A 182 -36.34 -50.79 78.35
N GLU A 183 -36.64 -51.60 77.31
CA GLU A 183 -37.39 -52.86 77.47
C GLU A 183 -36.54 -53.98 78.10
N ASN A 184 -35.21 -53.95 77.91
CA ASN A 184 -34.29 -54.97 78.41
C ASN A 184 -33.65 -54.64 79.78
N ASP A 185 -34.07 -53.56 80.44
CA ASP A 185 -33.71 -53.25 81.85
C ASP A 185 -34.34 -54.25 82.86
N GLY A 186 -34.94 -55.34 82.34
CA GLY A 186 -35.35 -56.53 83.07
C GLY A 186 -34.44 -57.76 82.92
N SER A 187 -33.38 -57.74 82.10
CA SER A 187 -32.42 -58.86 82.01
C SER A 187 -31.03 -58.50 81.49
N GLU A 188 -30.02 -58.86 82.30
CA GLU A 188 -28.60 -58.74 81.98
C GLU A 188 -28.21 -59.51 80.70
N ASP A 189 -27.58 -58.85 79.72
CA ASP A 189 -26.76 -59.53 78.70
C ASP A 189 -25.48 -58.75 78.37
N ALA A 190 -24.42 -59.08 79.12
CA ALA A 190 -23.09 -58.50 78.97
C ALA A 190 -22.44 -58.76 77.59
N GLN A 191 -22.99 -59.67 76.77
CA GLN A 191 -22.43 -60.03 75.47
C GLN A 191 -22.82 -59.04 74.35
N THR A 192 -23.88 -58.25 74.54
CA THR A 192 -24.30 -57.18 73.61
C THR A 192 -23.41 -55.95 73.72
N VAL A 193 -23.12 -55.50 74.95
CA VAL A 193 -22.29 -54.32 75.26
C VAL A 193 -20.89 -54.47 74.66
N ALA A 194 -20.26 -55.65 74.81
CA ALA A 194 -18.94 -55.93 74.25
C ALA A 194 -18.89 -55.78 72.71
N LYS A 195 -19.96 -56.18 72.01
CA LYS A 195 -20.07 -56.01 70.54
C LYS A 195 -20.21 -54.54 70.14
N ALA A 196 -20.99 -53.75 70.89
CA ALA A 196 -21.15 -52.32 70.65
C ALA A 196 -19.81 -51.59 70.77
N THR A 197 -19.08 -51.78 71.87
CA THR A 197 -17.77 -51.16 72.10
C THR A 197 -16.74 -51.49 71.00
N THR A 198 -16.72 -52.73 70.49
CA THR A 198 -15.84 -53.07 69.35
C THR A 198 -16.21 -52.38 68.04
N ARG A 199 -17.50 -52.09 67.82
CA ARG A 199 -17.99 -51.40 66.60
C ARG A 199 -17.71 -49.90 66.65
N ASP A 200 -17.84 -49.29 67.82
CA ASP A 200 -17.47 -47.88 68.03
C ASP A 200 -15.96 -47.66 67.86
N MET A 201 -15.12 -48.56 68.39
CA MET A 201 -13.66 -48.49 68.19
C MET A 201 -13.26 -48.57 66.70
N ALA A 202 -13.85 -49.48 65.93
CA ALA A 202 -13.61 -49.57 64.48
C ALA A 202 -14.10 -48.29 63.74
N THR A 203 -15.19 -47.68 64.20
CA THR A 203 -15.73 -46.45 63.60
C THR A 203 -14.84 -45.24 63.92
N ILE A 204 -14.32 -45.14 65.15
CA ILE A 204 -13.38 -44.10 65.57
C ILE A 204 -12.04 -44.23 64.81
N ASP A 205 -11.53 -45.44 64.60
CA ASP A 205 -10.30 -45.67 63.83
C ASP A 205 -10.47 -45.28 62.35
N TYR A 206 -11.62 -45.62 61.75
CA TYR A 206 -11.98 -45.17 60.40
C TYR A 206 -12.07 -43.64 60.30
N LEU A 207 -12.77 -42.98 61.22
CA LEU A 207 -12.88 -41.51 61.25
C LEU A 207 -11.52 -40.83 61.48
N THR A 208 -10.67 -41.40 62.35
CA THR A 208 -9.32 -40.88 62.62
C THR A 208 -8.42 -41.02 61.39
N THR A 209 -8.59 -42.10 60.61
CA THR A 209 -7.89 -42.31 59.35
C THR A 209 -8.39 -41.37 58.26
N ALA A 210 -9.71 -41.26 58.06
CA ALA A 210 -10.29 -40.31 57.11
C ALA A 210 -9.91 -38.85 57.41
N LEU A 211 -9.86 -38.44 58.68
CA LEU A 211 -9.38 -37.11 59.10
C LEU A 211 -7.89 -36.90 58.83
N ARG A 212 -7.06 -37.95 59.00
CA ARG A 212 -5.62 -37.91 58.69
C ARG A 212 -5.38 -37.76 57.18
N ASP A 213 -6.10 -38.55 56.38
CA ASP A 213 -6.00 -38.53 54.92
C ASP A 213 -6.49 -37.18 54.37
N THR A 214 -7.63 -36.68 54.86
CA THR A 214 -8.14 -35.34 54.54
C THR A 214 -7.15 -34.24 54.92
N ALA A 215 -6.46 -34.37 56.05
CA ALA A 215 -5.44 -33.39 56.46
C ALA A 215 -4.21 -33.44 55.53
N GLN A 216 -3.73 -34.64 55.19
CA GLN A 216 -2.61 -34.82 54.26
C GLN A 216 -2.93 -34.31 52.85
N GLU A 217 -4.16 -34.53 52.36
CA GLU A 217 -4.61 -34.05 51.07
C GLU A 217 -4.76 -32.52 51.05
N ARG A 218 -5.32 -31.92 52.10
CA ARG A 218 -5.35 -30.45 52.28
C ARG A 218 -3.96 -29.84 52.27
N ASP A 219 -3.01 -30.43 53.00
CA ASP A 219 -1.65 -29.91 53.10
C ASP A 219 -0.89 -30.05 51.76
N LYS A 220 -1.18 -31.12 50.99
CA LYS A 220 -0.73 -31.25 49.60
C LYS A 220 -1.32 -30.16 48.70
N ILE A 221 -2.64 -29.92 48.75
CA ILE A 221 -3.32 -28.88 47.97
C ILE A 221 -2.74 -27.49 48.29
N ILE A 222 -2.48 -27.17 49.56
CA ILE A 222 -1.85 -25.91 49.96
C ILE A 222 -0.45 -25.77 49.35
N LYS A 223 0.35 -26.84 49.36
CA LYS A 223 1.69 -26.85 48.75
C LYS A 223 1.63 -26.69 47.22
N ASP A 224 0.72 -27.40 46.56
CA ASP A 224 0.57 -27.35 45.11
C ASP A 224 0.03 -25.98 44.65
N ALA A 225 -0.89 -25.37 45.42
CA ALA A 225 -1.35 -23.99 45.20
C ALA A 225 -0.24 -22.96 45.39
N GLN A 226 0.62 -23.10 46.42
CA GLN A 226 1.78 -22.22 46.60
C GLN A 226 2.79 -22.37 45.46
N ALA A 227 2.99 -23.58 44.94
CA ALA A 227 3.85 -23.81 43.78
C ALA A 227 3.29 -23.15 42.51
N ALA A 228 1.98 -23.25 42.27
CA ALA A 228 1.31 -22.59 41.15
C ALA A 228 1.38 -21.05 41.24
N LEU A 229 1.22 -20.47 42.44
CA LEU A 229 1.39 -19.03 42.66
C LEU A 229 2.82 -18.57 42.36
N ASN A 230 3.83 -19.35 42.76
CA ASN A 230 5.23 -19.04 42.47
C ASN A 230 5.51 -19.07 40.95
N GLN A 231 4.98 -20.07 40.23
CA GLN A 231 5.09 -20.16 38.77
C GLN A 231 4.38 -19.01 38.05
N ALA A 232 3.21 -18.59 38.54
CA ALA A 232 2.49 -17.45 37.99
C ALA A 232 3.27 -16.13 38.15
N GLU A 233 3.96 -15.94 39.28
CA GLU A 233 4.84 -14.79 39.51
C GLU A 233 6.09 -14.83 38.61
N GLU A 234 6.68 -16.01 38.39
CA GLU A 234 7.80 -16.20 37.46
C GLU A 234 7.41 -15.85 36.01
N LEU A 235 6.28 -16.37 35.51
CA LEU A 235 5.74 -16.03 34.20
C LEU A 235 5.41 -14.54 34.07
N ARG A 236 4.94 -13.89 35.14
CA ARG A 236 4.66 -12.45 35.18
C ARG A 236 5.93 -11.61 35.06
N ILE A 237 7.04 -12.09 35.61
CA ILE A 237 8.37 -11.47 35.46
C ILE A 237 8.89 -11.69 34.03
N GLU A 238 8.74 -12.89 33.47
CA GLU A 238 9.12 -13.19 32.09
C GLU A 238 8.37 -12.31 31.07
N MET A 239 7.06 -12.16 31.20
CA MET A 239 6.26 -11.28 30.33
C MET A 239 6.76 -9.84 30.34
N ARG A 240 7.08 -9.29 31.52
CA ARG A 240 7.66 -7.93 31.64
C ARG A 240 9.02 -7.82 30.97
N LEU A 241 9.88 -8.83 31.13
CA LEU A 241 11.18 -8.85 30.47
C LEU A 241 11.05 -8.92 28.94
N MET A 242 10.04 -9.63 28.42
CA MET A 242 9.70 -9.64 26.99
C MET A 242 9.16 -8.28 26.51
N GLU A 243 8.31 -7.61 27.28
CA GLU A 243 7.84 -6.24 27.00
C GLU A 243 9.01 -5.24 26.95
N GLU A 244 9.89 -5.24 27.96
CA GLU A 244 11.09 -4.39 27.98
C GLU A 244 12.02 -4.68 26.80
N ARG A 245 12.20 -5.96 26.44
CA ARG A 245 12.99 -6.35 25.26
C ARG A 245 12.38 -5.86 23.96
N ASN A 246 11.06 -5.93 23.81
CA ASN A 246 10.36 -5.44 22.63
C ASN A 246 10.50 -3.91 22.51
N GLU A 247 10.33 -3.17 23.60
CA GLU A 247 10.53 -1.71 23.64
C GLU A 247 11.96 -1.31 23.26
N LEU A 248 12.98 -2.05 23.73
CA LEU A 248 14.37 -1.85 23.30
C LEU A 248 14.58 -2.12 21.81
N ILE A 249 13.94 -3.15 21.25
CA ILE A 249 13.98 -3.45 19.81
C ILE A 249 13.32 -2.31 19.01
N PHE A 250 12.15 -1.81 19.43
CA PHE A 250 11.49 -0.68 18.78
C PHE A 250 12.36 0.57 18.80
N ARG A 251 12.95 0.92 19.95
CA ARG A 251 13.87 2.06 20.06
C ARG A 251 15.11 1.91 19.18
N GLN A 252 15.68 0.70 19.10
CA GLN A 252 16.83 0.44 18.24
C GLN A 252 16.46 0.55 16.74
N ILE A 253 15.25 0.12 16.35
CA ILE A 253 14.72 0.30 14.99
C ILE A 253 14.45 1.79 14.71
N GLU A 254 13.90 2.54 15.66
CA GLU A 254 13.67 3.98 15.52
C GLU A 254 14.98 4.76 15.39
N GLU A 255 16.00 4.44 16.20
CA GLU A 255 17.32 5.04 16.12
C GLU A 255 18.01 4.70 14.78
N ALA A 256 17.97 3.44 14.35
CA ALA A 256 18.49 3.02 13.05
C ALA A 256 17.76 3.71 11.88
N MET A 257 16.44 3.87 11.98
CA MET A 257 15.61 4.60 11.01
C MET A 257 15.98 6.08 10.97
N ASN A 258 16.13 6.75 12.12
CA ASN A 258 16.54 8.15 12.20
C ASN A 258 17.97 8.36 11.65
N VAL A 259 18.91 7.48 11.97
CA VAL A 259 20.27 7.49 11.42
C VAL A 259 20.28 7.27 9.89
N SER A 260 19.38 6.44 9.37
CA SER A 260 19.27 6.18 7.93
C SER A 260 18.52 7.27 7.14
N ILE A 261 17.50 7.90 7.72
CA ILE A 261 16.65 8.90 7.05
C ILE A 261 17.20 10.32 7.18
N GLY A 262 17.83 10.67 8.31
CA GLY A 262 18.37 12.02 8.55
C GLY A 262 19.37 12.53 7.49
N PRO A 263 20.26 11.69 6.92
CA PRO A 263 21.12 12.08 5.80
C PRO A 263 20.35 12.32 4.49
N LEU A 264 19.31 11.51 4.22
CA LEU A 264 18.46 11.65 3.03
C LEU A 264 17.64 12.95 3.08
N ASP A 265 17.02 13.28 4.21
CA ASP A 265 16.26 14.54 4.39
C ASP A 265 17.14 15.77 4.10
N LYS A 266 18.39 15.79 4.61
CA LYS A 266 19.35 16.85 4.35
C LYS A 266 19.71 16.97 2.86
N MET A 267 19.85 15.86 2.14
CA MET A 267 20.18 15.87 0.71
C MET A 267 18.99 16.34 -0.15
N PHE A 268 17.76 15.94 0.16
CA PHE A 268 16.57 16.44 -0.56
C PHE A 268 16.36 17.94 -0.33
N ARG A 269 16.50 18.43 0.91
CA ARG A 269 16.45 19.86 1.22
C ARG A 269 17.57 20.65 0.53
N ALA A 270 18.79 20.12 0.48
CA ALA A 270 19.91 20.75 -0.23
C ALA A 270 19.69 20.84 -1.75
N SER A 271 18.90 19.91 -2.32
CA SER A 271 18.47 19.94 -3.73
C SER A 271 17.23 20.81 -3.98
N GLY A 272 16.69 21.49 -2.97
CA GLY A 272 15.50 22.35 -3.11
C GLY A 272 14.18 21.59 -3.28
N GLN A 273 14.12 20.31 -2.91
CA GLN A 273 12.89 19.51 -2.92
C GLN A 273 12.36 19.34 -1.50
N ASP A 274 11.05 19.53 -1.31
CA ASP A 274 10.43 19.41 0.01
C ASP A 274 10.19 17.92 0.38
N PRO A 275 10.89 17.38 1.39
CA PRO A 275 10.89 15.94 1.68
C PRO A 275 9.53 15.43 2.16
N GLU A 276 8.78 16.26 2.90
CA GLU A 276 7.42 15.94 3.36
C GLU A 276 6.47 15.62 2.19
N ARG A 277 6.67 16.28 1.04
CA ARG A 277 5.81 16.17 -0.15
C ARG A 277 6.03 14.87 -0.92
N ILE A 278 7.21 14.28 -0.81
CA ILE A 278 7.52 12.95 -1.35
C ILE A 278 7.06 11.87 -0.37
N MET A 279 7.32 12.07 0.93
CA MET A 279 6.96 11.09 1.96
C MET A 279 5.44 10.93 2.14
N SER A 280 4.65 11.98 1.88
CA SER A 280 3.17 11.91 1.82
C SER A 280 2.61 11.17 0.60
N THR A 281 3.46 10.76 -0.35
CA THR A 281 3.07 9.93 -1.51
C THR A 281 3.37 8.44 -1.27
N ILE A 282 4.10 8.12 -0.19
CA ILE A 282 4.59 6.76 0.13
C ILE A 282 3.89 6.18 1.38
N ARG A 283 3.30 7.03 2.23
CA ARG A 283 2.47 6.64 3.38
C ARG A 283 1.00 6.46 2.99
#